data_AF-A0A4Q7VXD7-F1
#
_entry.id   AF-A0A4Q7VXD7-F1
#
_cell.length_a   1.000
_cell.length_b   1.000
_cell.length_c   1.000
_cell.angle_alpha   90.00
_cell.angle_beta   90.00
_cell.angle_gamma   90.00
#
_symmetry.space_group_name_H-M   'P 1'
#
loop_
_entity.id
_entity.type
_entity.pdbx_description
1 polymer ?
#
loop_
_entity_poly.entity_id
_entity_poly.type
_entity_poly.pdbx_seq_one_letter_code
_entity_poly.pdbx_strand_id
1 'polypeptide(L)'
;MTLVERAAAELSPADHGSPETDLSDAEPAALSHSRPAVSGPRLGLLRWTLKRSRHRLARHWNDTTRHPRTPRLPGDPPSVGQCGVSSAWLMPRLRRSWRSQARYCFGDVRFGADKDVATFHCWVEIGDEASPRRLVIDLTFDQFDQFSRFEKLCKRPVLCEYYGDLTDWSIEYKANSRRSLEELRGDSVWDRYTALDQATSPVWRKAFRNLHQAVAVRSRSVTTQQQTSPGAAGSESAGSTAA
;
A
#
# COMPACT_ATOMS: atom_id res chain seq x y z
N MET A 1 20.84 -29.41 -8.07
CA MET A 1 21.68 -28.27 -8.48
C MET A 1 20.87 -27.41 -9.42
N THR A 2 20.23 -26.37 -8.88
CA THR A 2 19.32 -25.48 -9.59
C THR A 2 20.04 -24.19 -10.00
N LEU A 3 19.58 -23.60 -11.10
CA LEU A 3 20.14 -22.47 -11.84
C LEU A 3 20.18 -21.11 -11.09
N VAL A 4 20.24 -21.13 -9.75
CA VAL A 4 20.17 -19.95 -8.86
C VAL A 4 21.52 -19.65 -8.16
N GLU A 5 22.51 -20.54 -8.21
CA GLU A 5 23.79 -20.38 -7.49
C GLU A 5 24.93 -19.71 -8.30
N ARG A 6 24.64 -18.98 -9.38
CA ARG A 6 25.69 -18.43 -10.26
C ARG A 6 25.82 -16.90 -10.30
N ALA A 7 25.29 -16.20 -9.28
CA ALA A 7 25.41 -14.75 -9.17
C ALA A 7 25.97 -14.28 -7.80
N ALA A 8 26.86 -15.07 -7.19
CA ALA A 8 27.44 -14.80 -5.87
C ALA A 8 28.96 -15.05 -5.83
N ALA A 9 29.69 -14.60 -6.85
CA ALA A 9 31.15 -14.64 -6.84
C ALA A 9 31.69 -13.39 -7.53
N GLU A 10 31.91 -12.34 -6.74
CA GLU A 10 33.06 -11.43 -6.79
C GLU A 10 32.81 -10.29 -5.80
N LEU A 11 33.90 -9.84 -5.16
CA LEU A 11 34.00 -8.81 -4.09
C LEU A 11 34.05 -9.35 -2.66
N SER A 12 35.23 -9.88 -2.30
CA SER A 12 35.76 -9.94 -0.94
C SER A 12 36.65 -8.69 -0.66
N PRO A 13 36.90 -8.31 0.60
CA PRO A 13 37.02 -6.92 1.03
C PRO A 13 38.47 -6.41 1.17
N ALA A 14 38.64 -5.09 1.08
CA ALA A 14 39.82 -4.39 1.58
C ALA A 14 39.50 -3.74 2.93
N ASP A 15 40.20 -4.24 3.92
CA ASP A 15 40.40 -3.79 5.29
C ASP A 15 41.07 -2.41 5.33
N HIS A 16 40.53 -1.43 6.07
CA HIS A 16 41.26 -0.27 6.60
C HIS A 16 40.45 0.47 7.69
N GLY A 17 40.91 0.33 8.93
CA GLY A 17 41.19 1.44 9.86
C GLY A 17 40.04 2.34 10.33
N SER A 18 39.56 2.08 11.54
CA SER A 18 38.79 3.04 12.36
C SER A 18 39.68 4.15 12.91
N PRO A 19 39.14 5.37 13.05
CA PRO A 19 39.46 6.23 14.18
C PRO A 19 38.22 6.49 15.05
N GLU A 20 38.43 6.35 16.35
CA GLU A 20 37.53 6.69 17.43
C GLU A 20 37.15 8.18 17.36
N THR A 21 35.84 8.46 17.43
CA THR A 21 35.35 9.79 17.83
C THR A 21 34.19 9.62 18.80
N ASP A 22 34.50 10.06 20.02
CA ASP A 22 33.62 10.25 21.16
C ASP A 22 32.72 11.46 20.88
N LEU A 23 31.40 11.25 20.81
CA LEU A 23 30.40 12.30 20.59
C LEU A 23 29.20 12.08 21.52
N SER A 24 29.33 12.67 22.70
CA SER A 24 28.34 13.49 23.41
C SER A 24 26.86 13.13 23.29
N ASP A 25 26.28 12.86 24.46
CA ASP A 25 24.85 12.86 24.79
C ASP A 25 24.06 13.97 24.09
N ALA A 26 23.28 13.59 23.08
CA ALA A 26 22.18 14.39 22.57
C ALA A 26 20.86 13.76 23.07
N GLU A 27 20.14 14.50 23.92
CA GLU A 27 18.77 14.20 24.33
C GLU A 27 17.90 13.83 23.11
N PRO A 28 17.13 12.72 23.17
CA PRO A 28 16.19 12.40 22.11
C PRO A 28 15.04 13.40 22.15
N ALA A 29 15.08 14.36 21.22
CA ALA A 29 13.96 15.23 20.89
C ALA A 29 12.70 14.37 20.74
N ALA A 30 11.70 14.64 21.58
CA ALA A 30 10.44 13.93 21.62
C ALA A 30 9.87 13.80 20.20
N LEU A 31 9.90 12.58 19.66
CA LEU A 31 9.32 12.24 18.37
C LEU A 31 7.86 12.68 18.38
N SER A 32 7.57 13.76 17.67
CA SER A 32 6.21 14.19 17.36
C SER A 32 5.54 13.05 16.61
N HIS A 33 4.72 12.28 17.33
CA HIS A 33 4.01 11.11 16.80
C HIS A 33 2.92 11.59 15.84
N SER A 34 3.33 11.94 14.63
CA SER A 34 2.45 12.41 13.57
C SER A 34 1.30 11.41 13.40
N ARG A 35 0.06 11.93 13.31
CA ARG A 35 -1.11 11.07 13.04
C ARG A 35 -0.86 10.27 11.76
N PRO A 36 -1.23 8.98 11.73
CA PRO A 36 -1.10 8.16 10.52
C PRO A 36 -1.86 8.80 9.36
N ALA A 37 -1.25 8.79 8.18
CA ALA A 37 -1.79 9.43 6.97
C ALA A 37 -3.17 8.88 6.57
N VAL A 38 -3.48 7.63 6.94
CA VAL A 38 -4.77 6.98 6.69
C VAL A 38 -5.16 6.18 7.92
N SER A 39 -6.25 6.51 8.61
CA SER A 39 -6.72 5.77 9.80
C SER A 39 -8.21 5.46 9.80
N GLY A 40 -8.61 4.48 10.61
CA GLY A 40 -10.01 4.15 10.88
C GLY A 40 -10.82 3.79 9.62
N PRO A 41 -12.03 4.36 9.43
CA PRO A 41 -12.90 4.04 8.29
C PRO A 41 -12.25 4.25 6.91
N ARG A 42 -11.31 5.20 6.80
CA ARG A 42 -10.56 5.47 5.56
C ARG A 42 -9.66 4.30 5.17
N LEU A 43 -9.02 3.65 6.15
CA LEU A 43 -8.18 2.49 5.89
C LEU A 43 -9.02 1.28 5.43
N GLY A 44 -10.20 1.08 6.00
CA GLY A 44 -11.15 0.06 5.54
C GLY A 44 -11.58 0.25 4.09
N LEU A 45 -11.95 1.48 3.71
CA LEU A 45 -12.31 1.82 2.32
C LEU A 45 -11.12 1.65 1.36
N LEU A 46 -9.90 2.00 1.80
CA LEU A 46 -8.68 1.80 1.01
C LEU A 46 -8.47 0.31 0.74
N ARG A 47 -8.46 -0.53 1.77
CA ARG A 47 -8.31 -1.99 1.65
C ARG A 47 -9.33 -2.60 0.69
N TRP A 48 -10.60 -2.21 0.80
CA TRP A 48 -11.65 -2.67 -0.12
C TRP A 48 -11.38 -2.22 -1.57
N THR A 49 -10.98 -0.96 -1.76
CA THR A 49 -10.64 -0.42 -3.08
C THR A 49 -9.46 -1.15 -3.70
N LEU A 50 -8.42 -1.44 -2.92
CA LEU A 50 -7.24 -2.17 -3.36
C LEU A 50 -7.59 -3.60 -3.80
N LYS A 51 -8.44 -4.32 -3.05
CA LYS A 51 -8.93 -5.66 -3.45
C LYS A 51 -9.66 -5.62 -4.79
N ARG A 52 -10.51 -4.62 -5.03
CA ARG A 52 -11.19 -4.45 -6.33
C ARG A 52 -10.22 -4.09 -7.45
N SER A 53 -9.25 -3.23 -7.17
CA SER A 53 -8.18 -2.88 -8.11
C SER A 53 -7.41 -4.12 -8.53
N ARG A 54 -6.99 -4.93 -7.56
CA ARG A 54 -6.28 -6.19 -7.78
C ARG A 54 -7.03 -7.14 -8.71
N HIS A 55 -8.33 -7.36 -8.46
CA HIS A 55 -9.15 -8.21 -9.33
C HIS A 55 -9.22 -7.71 -10.78
N ARG A 56 -9.22 -6.39 -10.97
CA ARG A 56 -9.22 -5.80 -12.31
C ARG A 56 -7.87 -5.94 -12.99
N LEU A 57 -6.79 -5.62 -12.28
CA LEU A 57 -5.43 -5.76 -12.78
C LEU A 57 -5.16 -7.19 -13.26
N ALA A 58 -5.60 -8.19 -12.49
CA ALA A 58 -5.45 -9.61 -12.81
C ALA A 58 -5.99 -10.01 -14.19
N ARG A 59 -7.03 -9.31 -14.69
CA ARG A 59 -7.62 -9.59 -16.01
C ARG A 59 -6.80 -9.04 -17.17
N HIS A 60 -5.89 -8.12 -16.89
CA HIS A 60 -5.06 -7.44 -17.88
C HIS A 60 -3.57 -7.77 -17.74
N TRP A 61 -3.21 -8.56 -16.73
CA TRP A 61 -1.86 -9.09 -16.61
C TRP A 61 -1.60 -10.13 -17.69
N ASN A 62 -0.48 -9.96 -18.36
CA ASN A 62 -0.01 -10.83 -19.43
C ASN A 62 1.51 -10.67 -19.55
N ASP A 63 2.10 -11.26 -20.59
CA ASP A 63 3.55 -11.22 -20.81
C ASP A 63 4.06 -9.81 -21.16
N THR A 64 3.23 -8.94 -21.76
CA THR A 64 3.64 -7.57 -22.09
C THR A 64 3.67 -6.65 -20.88
N THR A 65 2.90 -6.95 -19.83
CA THR A 65 2.93 -6.21 -18.56
C THR A 65 3.93 -6.80 -17.56
N ARG A 66 4.37 -8.05 -17.77
CA ARG A 66 5.31 -8.75 -16.89
C ARG A 66 6.72 -8.17 -16.96
N HIS A 67 7.48 -8.34 -15.89
CA HIS A 67 8.92 -8.14 -15.92
C HIS A 67 9.62 -9.15 -16.85
N PRO A 68 10.45 -8.69 -17.81
CA PRO A 68 11.10 -9.58 -18.79
C PRO A 68 12.01 -10.64 -18.16
N ARG A 69 12.59 -10.34 -16.99
CA ARG A 69 13.47 -11.28 -16.25
C ARG A 69 12.71 -12.28 -15.36
N THR A 70 11.39 -12.33 -15.45
CA THR A 70 10.57 -13.21 -14.61
C THR A 70 9.68 -14.05 -15.51
N PRO A 71 10.23 -15.06 -16.22
CA PRO A 71 9.40 -15.95 -17.03
C PRO A 71 8.39 -16.67 -16.12
N ARG A 72 7.20 -16.93 -16.64
CA ARG A 72 6.17 -17.66 -15.89
C ARG A 72 6.35 -19.15 -16.09
N LEU A 73 6.41 -19.88 -14.98
CA LEU A 73 6.46 -21.33 -14.94
C LEU A 73 5.04 -21.93 -14.79
N PRO A 74 4.83 -23.19 -15.18
CA PRO A 74 3.59 -23.90 -14.88
C PRO A 74 3.34 -23.92 -13.36
N GLY A 75 2.12 -23.53 -12.95
CA GLY A 75 1.73 -23.45 -11.53
C GLY A 75 1.90 -22.06 -10.90
N ASP A 76 2.67 -21.17 -11.52
CA ASP A 76 2.88 -19.82 -11.00
C ASP A 76 1.58 -19.02 -10.89
N PRO A 77 1.40 -18.25 -9.79
CA PRO A 77 0.28 -17.34 -9.68
C PRO A 77 0.32 -16.31 -10.81
N PRO A 78 -0.85 -15.83 -11.27
CA PRO A 78 -0.91 -14.86 -12.37
C PRO A 78 -0.22 -13.53 -12.03
N SER A 79 0.05 -13.26 -10.75
CA SER A 79 0.80 -12.10 -10.30
C SER A 79 2.29 -12.19 -10.58
N VAL A 80 2.90 -13.35 -10.85
CA VAL A 80 4.36 -13.48 -11.06
C VAL A 80 4.89 -12.49 -12.09
N GLY A 81 5.89 -11.70 -11.68
CA GLY A 81 6.52 -10.64 -12.45
C GLY A 81 5.65 -9.38 -12.68
N GLN A 82 4.48 -9.27 -12.05
CA GLN A 82 3.55 -8.13 -12.20
C GLN A 82 3.67 -7.09 -11.07
N CYS A 83 4.56 -7.29 -10.10
CA CYS A 83 4.70 -6.42 -8.92
C CYS A 83 5.03 -4.97 -9.31
N GLY A 84 6.07 -4.78 -10.14
CA GLY A 84 6.48 -3.45 -10.59
C GLY A 84 5.37 -2.70 -11.32
N VAL A 85 4.76 -3.32 -12.33
CA VAL A 85 3.73 -2.65 -13.13
C VAL A 85 2.48 -2.32 -12.30
N SER A 86 2.10 -3.20 -11.37
CA SER A 86 0.94 -3.01 -10.50
C SER A 86 1.15 -1.90 -9.48
N SER A 87 2.35 -1.83 -8.90
CA SER A 87 2.75 -0.76 -7.97
C SER A 87 2.84 0.59 -8.66
N ALA A 88 3.47 0.66 -9.86
CA ALA A 88 3.50 1.87 -10.67
C ALA A 88 2.09 2.36 -11.06
N TRP A 89 1.21 1.42 -11.42
CA TRP A 89 -0.18 1.72 -11.75
C TRP A 89 -1.00 2.30 -10.60
N LEU A 90 -0.68 1.88 -9.37
CA LEU A 90 -1.39 2.30 -8.17
C LEU A 90 -1.05 3.75 -7.77
N MET A 91 0.20 4.18 -7.99
CA MET A 91 0.72 5.50 -7.63
C MET A 91 -0.20 6.68 -8.02
N PRO A 92 -0.56 6.89 -9.31
CA PRO A 92 -1.42 8.01 -9.70
C PRO A 92 -2.84 7.92 -9.12
N ARG A 93 -3.33 6.71 -8.80
CA ARG A 93 -4.66 6.48 -8.24
C ARG A 93 -4.72 6.84 -6.77
N LEU A 94 -3.66 6.52 -6.03
CA LEU A 94 -3.49 6.95 -4.64
C LEU A 94 -3.37 8.47 -4.55
N ARG A 95 -2.52 9.08 -5.37
CA ARG A 95 -2.38 10.54 -5.43
C ARG A 95 -3.72 11.24 -5.70
N ARG A 96 -4.50 10.77 -6.68
CA ARG A 96 -5.78 11.39 -7.06
C ARG A 96 -6.90 11.15 -6.04
N SER A 97 -7.06 9.91 -5.57
CA SER A 97 -8.23 9.51 -4.78
C SER A 97 -8.02 9.70 -3.27
N TRP A 98 -6.76 9.69 -2.82
CA TRP A 98 -6.40 9.73 -1.41
C TRP A 98 -5.52 10.93 -1.05
N ARG A 99 -5.11 11.75 -2.03
CA ARG A 99 -4.20 12.90 -1.85
C ARG A 99 -2.91 12.53 -1.10
N SER A 100 -2.46 11.29 -1.25
CA SER A 100 -1.27 10.78 -0.59
C SER A 100 -0.01 11.01 -1.41
N GLN A 101 1.10 11.30 -0.73
CA GLN A 101 2.44 11.19 -1.30
C GLN A 101 2.88 9.73 -1.23
N ALA A 102 2.42 8.94 -2.20
CA ALA A 102 2.83 7.56 -2.35
C ALA A 102 4.23 7.50 -2.98
N ARG A 103 5.03 6.51 -2.58
CA ARG A 103 6.34 6.18 -3.17
C ARG A 103 6.30 4.77 -3.73
N TYR A 104 6.83 4.60 -4.93
CA TYR A 104 7.10 3.29 -5.50
C TYR A 104 8.39 2.76 -4.89
N CYS A 105 8.36 1.56 -4.35
CA CYS A 105 9.50 0.94 -3.69
C CYS A 105 9.94 -0.29 -4.48
N PHE A 106 11.25 -0.48 -4.58
CA PHE A 106 11.88 -1.67 -5.12
C PHE A 106 12.94 -2.15 -4.13
N GLY A 107 12.94 -3.44 -3.79
CA GLY A 107 13.88 -4.02 -2.85
C GLY A 107 13.50 -5.44 -2.46
N ASP A 108 13.73 -5.79 -1.21
CA ASP A 108 13.58 -7.16 -0.72
C ASP A 108 12.48 -7.25 0.33
N VAL A 109 11.78 -8.38 0.35
CA VAL A 109 10.83 -8.73 1.41
C VAL A 109 11.37 -9.92 2.17
N ARG A 110 11.48 -9.80 3.50
CA ARG A 110 12.03 -10.85 4.37
C ARG A 110 10.96 -11.40 5.28
N PHE A 111 10.99 -12.72 5.49
CA PHE A 111 10.00 -13.43 6.29
C PHE A 111 10.67 -14.26 7.39
N GLY A 112 10.13 -14.14 8.61
CA GLY A 112 10.52 -14.94 9.76
C GLY A 112 11.93 -14.64 10.31
N ALA A 113 12.32 -15.38 11.34
CA ALA A 113 13.63 -15.28 11.97
C ALA A 113 14.76 -15.81 11.05
N ASP A 114 14.44 -16.81 10.23
CA ASP A 114 15.36 -17.43 9.26
C ASP A 114 15.58 -16.56 8.02
N LYS A 115 14.84 -15.44 7.92
CA LYS A 115 14.95 -14.43 6.85
C LYS A 115 14.83 -15.03 5.46
N ASP A 116 13.80 -15.82 5.19
CA ASP A 116 13.44 -16.18 3.82
C ASP A 116 13.28 -14.88 3.02
N VAL A 117 14.06 -14.69 1.96
CA VAL A 117 14.11 -13.42 1.21
C VAL A 117 13.45 -13.60 -0.15
N ALA A 118 12.40 -12.82 -0.40
CA ALA A 118 11.93 -12.56 -1.75
C ALA A 118 12.65 -11.31 -2.27
N THR A 119 13.62 -11.53 -3.16
CA THR A 119 14.43 -10.46 -3.74
C THR A 119 13.72 -9.78 -4.90
N PHE A 120 14.09 -8.52 -5.17
CA PHE A 120 13.66 -7.77 -6.35
C PHE A 120 12.14 -7.60 -6.48
N HIS A 121 11.48 -7.29 -5.37
CA HIS A 121 10.06 -7.05 -5.31
C HIS A 121 9.71 -5.56 -5.37
N CYS A 122 8.49 -5.24 -5.81
CA CYS A 122 8.00 -3.87 -5.87
C CYS A 122 6.68 -3.67 -5.15
N TRP A 123 6.60 -2.62 -4.34
CA TRP A 123 5.40 -2.25 -3.57
C TRP A 123 5.21 -0.73 -3.57
N VAL A 124 4.20 -0.27 -2.83
CA VAL A 124 3.96 1.16 -2.62
C VAL A 124 3.97 1.48 -1.13
N GLU A 125 4.62 2.57 -0.75
CA GLU A 125 4.59 3.11 0.61
C GLU A 125 3.83 4.45 0.66
N ILE A 126 3.12 4.71 1.76
CA ILE A 126 2.54 6.03 2.08
C ILE A 126 2.99 6.44 3.47
N GLY A 127 3.58 7.63 3.59
CA GLY A 127 4.06 8.19 4.85
C GLY A 127 5.58 8.33 4.87
N ASP A 128 6.10 8.69 6.03
CA ASP A 128 7.53 8.86 6.23
C ASP A 128 8.26 7.51 6.26
N GLU A 129 9.46 7.46 5.69
CA GLU A 129 10.23 6.22 5.54
C GLU A 129 10.64 5.61 6.89
N ALA A 130 11.07 6.44 7.84
CA ALA A 130 11.52 5.96 9.15
C ALA A 130 10.33 5.63 10.07
N SER A 131 9.11 6.05 9.70
CA SER A 131 7.95 5.88 10.56
C SER A 131 7.44 4.43 10.55
N PRO A 132 7.19 3.82 11.73
CA PRO A 132 6.46 2.55 11.81
C PRO A 132 4.99 2.69 11.40
N ARG A 133 4.48 3.93 11.34
CA ARG A 133 3.12 4.24 10.87
C ARG A 133 3.02 4.43 9.36
N ARG A 134 4.11 4.25 8.62
CA ARG A 134 4.01 4.22 7.16
C ARG A 134 3.20 3.02 6.72
N LEU A 135 2.37 3.21 5.72
CA LEU A 135 1.54 2.17 5.17
C LEU A 135 2.29 1.48 4.03
N VAL A 136 2.38 0.16 4.08
CA VAL A 136 2.92 -0.68 3.01
C VAL A 136 1.75 -1.30 2.25
N ILE A 137 1.73 -1.11 0.93
CA ILE A 137 0.69 -1.60 0.03
C ILE A 137 1.32 -2.48 -1.04
N ASP A 138 0.87 -3.72 -1.11
CA ASP A 138 1.34 -4.71 -2.07
C ASP A 138 0.14 -5.36 -2.77
N LEU A 139 -0.02 -5.09 -4.08
CA LEU A 139 -1.10 -5.66 -4.87
C LEU A 139 -0.78 -7.07 -5.39
N THR A 140 0.45 -7.55 -5.22
CA THR A 140 0.92 -8.85 -5.72
C THR A 140 1.42 -9.71 -4.58
N PHE A 141 0.86 -9.52 -3.39
CA PHE A 141 1.29 -10.21 -2.18
C PHE A 141 1.14 -11.74 -2.27
N ASP A 142 0.25 -12.24 -3.12
CA ASP A 142 0.12 -13.68 -3.41
C ASP A 142 1.26 -14.28 -4.25
N GLN A 143 2.32 -13.54 -4.55
CA GLN A 143 3.54 -14.08 -5.15
C GLN A 143 4.43 -14.82 -4.16
N PHE A 144 4.19 -14.66 -2.86
CA PHE A 144 5.03 -15.24 -1.82
C PHE A 144 4.37 -16.51 -1.26
N ASP A 145 5.01 -17.66 -1.49
CA ASP A 145 4.56 -18.96 -0.98
C ASP A 145 4.85 -19.13 0.53
N GLN A 146 5.73 -18.29 1.07
CA GLN A 146 6.16 -18.28 2.48
C GLN A 146 5.01 -17.98 3.45
N PHE A 147 3.87 -17.46 2.95
CA PHE A 147 2.71 -17.14 3.80
C PHE A 147 1.91 -18.31 4.29
N SER A 148 2.12 -19.51 3.76
CA SER A 148 1.50 -20.73 4.31
C SER A 148 1.73 -20.87 5.83
N ARG A 149 2.80 -20.27 6.37
CA ARG A 149 3.16 -20.27 7.80
C ARG A 149 2.48 -19.16 8.63
N PHE A 150 1.95 -18.12 7.99
CA PHE A 150 1.34 -16.98 8.68
C PHE A 150 -0.18 -17.05 8.55
N GLU A 151 -0.85 -17.70 9.50
CA GLU A 151 -2.30 -17.96 9.46
C GLU A 151 -3.15 -16.71 9.14
N LYS A 152 -2.78 -15.55 9.70
CA LYS A 152 -3.47 -14.26 9.47
C LYS A 152 -3.31 -13.70 8.05
N LEU A 153 -2.29 -14.15 7.31
CA LEU A 153 -1.91 -13.63 5.99
C LEU A 153 -2.08 -14.66 4.88
N CYS A 154 -2.22 -15.95 5.23
CA CYS A 154 -2.58 -17.03 4.35
C CYS A 154 -3.68 -16.60 3.37
N LYS A 155 -3.41 -16.72 2.06
CA LYS A 155 -4.36 -16.50 0.96
C LYS A 155 -4.79 -15.04 0.72
N ARG A 156 -4.10 -14.04 1.26
CA ARG A 156 -4.41 -12.63 0.94
C ARG A 156 -3.72 -12.23 -0.39
N PRO A 157 -4.47 -11.86 -1.45
CA PRO A 157 -3.85 -11.39 -2.70
C PRO A 157 -3.33 -9.95 -2.62
N VAL A 158 -3.63 -9.24 -1.52
CA VAL A 158 -3.30 -7.84 -1.31
C VAL A 158 -2.90 -7.61 0.14
N LEU A 159 -1.77 -6.94 0.33
CA LEU A 159 -1.34 -6.36 1.60
C LEU A 159 -1.64 -4.86 1.63
N CYS A 160 -2.05 -4.37 2.81
CA CYS A 160 -2.23 -2.95 3.09
C CYS A 160 -2.24 -2.78 4.61
N GLU A 161 -1.05 -2.73 5.19
CA GLU A 161 -0.81 -2.77 6.64
C GLU A 161 0.25 -1.72 7.01
N TYR A 162 0.30 -1.33 8.28
CA TYR A 162 1.36 -0.46 8.76
C TYR A 162 2.66 -1.25 8.87
N TYR A 163 3.78 -0.57 8.64
CA TYR A 163 5.08 -1.21 8.72
C TYR A 163 5.37 -1.80 10.11
N GLY A 164 4.98 -1.11 11.19
CA GLY A 164 5.11 -1.62 12.56
C GLY A 164 4.39 -2.96 12.76
N ASP A 165 3.16 -3.09 12.27
CA ASP A 165 2.40 -4.33 12.35
C ASP A 165 3.09 -5.46 11.58
N LEU A 166 3.69 -5.14 10.42
CA LEU A 166 4.44 -6.11 9.62
C LEU A 166 5.70 -6.58 10.34
N THR A 167 6.45 -5.67 10.96
CA THR A 167 7.65 -6.03 11.73
C THR A 167 7.31 -6.89 12.95
N ASP A 168 6.18 -6.62 13.62
CA ASP A 168 5.68 -7.45 14.73
C ASP A 168 5.33 -8.87 14.27
N TRP A 169 4.97 -9.03 12.99
CA TRP A 169 4.75 -10.35 12.37
C TRP A 169 6.01 -10.93 11.74
N SER A 170 7.19 -10.36 12.00
CA SER A 170 8.46 -10.76 11.39
C SER A 170 8.46 -10.70 9.87
N ILE A 171 7.83 -9.66 9.30
CA ILE A 171 7.82 -9.35 7.88
C ILE A 171 8.49 -8.00 7.66
N GLU A 172 9.60 -7.99 6.95
CA GLU A 172 10.38 -6.77 6.70
C GLU A 172 10.34 -6.43 5.20
N TYR A 173 9.77 -5.28 4.88
CA TYR A 173 9.89 -4.67 3.55
C TYR A 173 11.07 -3.71 3.53
N LYS A 174 12.19 -4.14 2.93
CA LYS A 174 13.44 -3.38 2.86
C LYS A 174 13.62 -2.81 1.45
N ALA A 175 13.29 -1.54 1.27
CA ALA A 175 13.47 -0.89 -0.02
C ALA A 175 14.96 -0.60 -0.29
N ASN A 176 15.42 -0.99 -1.48
CA ASN A 176 16.71 -0.62 -2.03
C ASN A 176 16.62 0.71 -2.80
N SER A 177 15.44 1.04 -3.30
CA SER A 177 15.15 2.36 -3.88
C SER A 177 13.69 2.75 -3.65
N ARG A 178 13.45 4.06 -3.55
CA ARG A 178 12.12 4.67 -3.48
C ARG A 178 12.04 5.74 -4.55
N ARG A 179 10.96 5.75 -5.33
CA ARG A 179 10.75 6.67 -6.45
C ARG A 179 9.39 7.31 -6.37
N SER A 180 9.34 8.60 -6.67
CA SER A 180 8.13 9.35 -6.98
C SER A 180 7.53 8.90 -8.31
N LEU A 181 6.31 9.34 -8.59
CA LEU A 181 5.66 9.07 -9.87
C LEU A 181 6.41 9.74 -11.03
N GLU A 182 6.99 10.91 -10.78
CA GLU A 182 7.77 11.69 -11.73
C GLU A 182 9.05 10.95 -12.13
N GLU A 183 9.79 10.43 -11.15
CA GLU A 183 11.02 9.64 -11.39
C GLU A 183 10.72 8.33 -12.13
N LEU A 184 9.57 7.70 -11.89
CA LEU A 184 9.17 6.49 -12.60
C LEU A 184 9.00 6.67 -14.11
N ARG A 185 8.83 7.90 -14.62
CA ARG A 185 8.69 8.12 -16.07
C ARG A 185 9.92 7.74 -16.87
N GLY A 186 11.11 7.78 -16.24
CA GLY A 186 12.37 7.35 -16.83
C GLY A 186 12.73 5.89 -16.54
N ASP A 187 11.88 5.15 -15.82
CA ASP A 187 12.15 3.77 -15.43
C ASP A 187 11.63 2.77 -16.47
N SER A 188 12.34 1.65 -16.65
CA SER A 188 11.95 0.51 -17.50
C SER A 188 10.55 -0.07 -17.22
N VAL A 189 9.94 0.22 -16.07
CA VAL A 189 8.57 -0.18 -15.74
C VAL A 189 7.53 0.68 -16.46
N TRP A 190 7.90 1.87 -16.95
CA TRP A 190 6.95 2.87 -17.43
C TRP A 190 6.16 2.44 -18.67
N ASP A 191 6.81 1.79 -19.64
CA ASP A 191 6.13 1.31 -20.85
C ASP A 191 5.08 0.26 -20.52
N ARG A 192 5.44 -0.67 -19.63
CA ARG A 192 4.53 -1.71 -19.14
C ARG A 192 3.38 -1.11 -18.33
N TYR A 193 3.68 -0.09 -17.52
CA TYR A 193 2.66 0.67 -16.80
C TYR A 193 1.69 1.33 -17.79
N THR A 194 2.20 1.93 -18.86
CA THR A 194 1.39 2.60 -19.88
C THR A 194 0.46 1.60 -20.57
N ALA A 195 0.98 0.43 -20.96
CA ALA A 195 0.16 -0.64 -21.53
C ALA A 195 -0.96 -1.11 -20.57
N LEU A 196 -0.63 -1.33 -19.30
CA LEU A 196 -1.60 -1.74 -18.28
C LEU A 196 -2.64 -0.63 -17.99
N ASP A 197 -2.21 0.62 -17.94
CA ASP A 197 -3.11 1.76 -17.71
C ASP A 197 -4.08 1.93 -18.88
N GLN A 198 -3.61 1.83 -20.13
CA GLN A 198 -4.48 1.85 -21.31
C GLN A 198 -5.53 0.74 -21.27
N ALA A 199 -5.12 -0.50 -20.96
CA ALA A 199 -6.03 -1.64 -20.87
C ALA A 199 -7.09 -1.47 -19.77
N THR A 200 -6.79 -0.74 -18.69
CA THR A 200 -7.67 -0.57 -17.52
C THR A 200 -8.43 0.76 -17.49
N SER A 201 -8.01 1.75 -18.29
CA SER A 201 -8.49 3.14 -18.27
C SER A 201 -9.99 3.31 -18.60
N PRO A 202 -10.58 2.61 -19.60
CA PRO A 202 -12.01 2.70 -19.88
C PRO A 202 -12.88 2.32 -18.68
N VAL A 203 -12.45 1.30 -17.94
CA VAL A 203 -13.16 0.78 -16.76
C VAL A 203 -13.03 1.72 -15.56
N TRP A 204 -11.88 2.36 -15.40
CA TRP A 204 -11.63 3.29 -14.29
C TRP A 204 -12.38 4.60 -14.42
N ARG A 205 -12.43 5.19 -15.62
CA ARG A 205 -13.20 6.42 -15.86
C ARG A 205 -14.69 6.24 -15.56
N LYS A 206 -15.24 5.03 -15.75
CA LYS A 206 -16.63 4.69 -15.41
C LYS A 206 -16.81 4.46 -13.90
N ALA A 207 -15.94 3.64 -13.29
CA ALA A 207 -16.04 3.31 -11.86
C ALA A 207 -15.82 4.51 -10.93
N PHE A 208 -14.89 5.41 -11.29
CA PHE A 208 -14.55 6.58 -10.49
C PHE A 208 -15.68 7.62 -10.49
N ARG A 209 -16.33 7.86 -11.64
CA ARG A 209 -17.54 8.71 -11.71
C ARG A 209 -18.62 8.23 -10.75
N ASN A 210 -18.87 6.92 -10.73
CA ASN A 210 -19.89 6.33 -9.87
C ASN A 210 -19.53 6.43 -8.36
N LEU A 211 -18.25 6.29 -8.00
CA LEU A 211 -17.81 6.39 -6.60
C LEU A 211 -17.96 7.83 -6.08
N HIS A 212 -17.55 8.84 -6.87
CA HIS A 212 -17.74 10.25 -6.51
C HIS A 212 -19.22 10.61 -6.33
N GLN A 213 -20.09 10.09 -7.20
CA GLN A 213 -21.54 10.27 -7.06
C GLN A 213 -22.06 9.63 -5.77
N ALA A 214 -21.65 8.40 -5.45
CA ALA A 214 -22.11 7.71 -4.23
C ALA A 214 -21.64 8.38 -2.93
N VAL A 215 -20.42 8.91 -2.89
CA VAL A 215 -19.91 9.67 -1.73
C VAL A 215 -20.65 11.00 -1.60
N ALA A 216 -20.90 11.71 -2.69
CA ALA A 216 -21.66 12.97 -2.69
C ALA A 216 -23.11 12.78 -2.20
N VAL A 217 -23.77 11.68 -2.58
CA VAL A 217 -25.14 11.35 -2.13
C VAL A 217 -25.18 11.04 -0.63
N ARG A 218 -24.19 10.30 -0.10
CA ARG A 218 -24.10 10.04 1.35
C ARG A 218 -23.84 11.31 2.16
N SER A 219 -23.01 12.22 1.67
CA SER A 219 -22.77 13.51 2.34
C SER A 219 -24.04 14.37 2.42
N ARG A 220 -24.87 14.41 1.37
CA ARG A 220 -26.16 15.14 1.39
C ARG A 220 -27.18 14.51 2.34
N SER A 221 -27.24 13.18 2.40
CA SER A 221 -28.19 12.45 3.25
C SER A 221 -27.94 12.70 4.74
N VAL A 222 -26.67 12.86 5.15
CA VAL A 222 -26.29 13.18 6.53
C VAL A 222 -26.63 14.64 6.88
N THR A 223 -26.48 15.58 5.93
CA THR A 223 -26.85 16.98 6.16
C THR A 223 -28.37 17.17 6.27
N THR A 224 -29.17 16.44 5.50
CA THR A 224 -30.65 16.53 5.56
C THR A 224 -31.23 15.92 6.85
N GLN A 225 -30.60 14.88 7.42
CA GLN A 225 -31.05 14.33 8.71
C GLN A 225 -30.73 15.23 9.92
N GLN A 226 -29.77 16.16 9.81
CA GLN A 226 -29.46 17.10 10.90
C GLN A 226 -30.32 18.39 10.89
N GLN A 227 -31.12 18.63 9.86
CA GLN A 227 -32.00 19.81 9.78
C GLN A 227 -33.47 19.54 10.16
N THR A 228 -33.81 18.33 10.62
CA THR A 228 -35.18 17.99 11.04
C THR A 228 -35.23 17.63 12.53
N SER A 229 -34.77 18.54 13.38
CA SER A 229 -35.15 18.56 14.80
C SER A 229 -35.84 19.89 15.10
N PRO A 230 -37.17 19.93 15.26
CA PRO A 230 -37.85 21.11 15.78
C PRO A 230 -37.73 21.15 17.30
N GLY A 231 -37.19 22.25 17.81
CA GLY A 231 -37.19 22.59 19.23
C GLY A 231 -38.59 23.04 19.70
N ALA A 232 -38.96 22.49 20.86
CA ALA A 232 -39.84 22.98 21.92
C ALA A 232 -40.76 24.20 21.70
N ALA A 233 -42.04 24.05 22.05
CA ALA A 233 -42.79 24.98 22.92
C ALA A 233 -44.12 24.33 23.35
N GLY A 234 -44.42 24.34 24.66
CA GLY A 234 -45.68 23.81 25.20
C GLY A 234 -45.68 23.69 26.71
N SER A 235 -45.48 24.82 27.39
CA SER A 235 -45.68 24.98 28.83
C SER A 235 -47.17 25.19 29.13
N GLU A 236 -47.82 24.29 29.86
CA GLU A 236 -49.11 24.55 30.50
C GLU A 236 -48.93 24.44 32.01
N SER A 237 -49.00 25.60 32.68
CA SER A 237 -49.08 25.72 34.13
C SER A 237 -50.54 25.75 34.56
N ALA A 238 -50.84 24.97 35.59
CA ALA A 238 -52.12 24.86 36.27
C ALA A 238 -52.62 26.18 36.86
N GLY A 239 -53.95 26.33 36.87
CA GLY A 239 -54.64 27.23 37.79
C GLY A 239 -56.13 27.34 37.50
N SER A 240 -56.98 26.66 38.28
CA SER A 240 -58.21 27.27 38.81
C SER A 240 -58.88 26.37 39.86
N THR A 241 -58.77 26.84 41.10
CA THR A 241 -59.75 26.92 42.22
C THR A 241 -61.07 26.15 42.22
N ALA A 242 -61.39 25.70 43.44
CA ALA A 242 -62.57 25.00 43.93
C ALA A 242 -63.89 25.78 43.91
N ALA A 243 -65.01 25.06 43.76
CA ALA A 243 -66.13 24.94 44.71
C ALA A 243 -67.12 23.88 44.20
#